data_AF-A0A2I0KSM0-F1
#
_entry.id   AF-A0A2I0KSM0-F1
#
_cell.length_a   1.000
_cell.length_b   1.000
_cell.length_c   1.000
_cell.angle_alpha   90.00
_cell.angle_beta   90.00
_cell.angle_gamma   90.00
#
_symmetry.space_group_name_H-M   'P 1'
#
loop_
_entity.id
_entity.type
_entity.pdbx_description
1 polymer ?
#
loop_
_entity_poly.entity_id
_entity_poly.type
_entity_poly.pdbx_seq_one_letter_code
_entity_poly.pdbx_strand_id
1 'polypeptide(L)'
;MDPTHSFNVKVVGNEPFLTSYEGQYVNYVVPTLLNLQQSLAKANLAGSVKLVVPCNADAYEANLPSQGAFRPELTDIMTQLVSFLNTNGSPFV
;
A
#
# COMPACT_ATOMS: atom_id res chain seq x y z
N MET A 1 2.90 22.80 18.59
CA MET A 1 2.82 21.33 18.61
C MET A 1 1.56 20.98 19.39
N ASP A 2 0.60 20.31 18.76
CA ASP A 2 -0.70 19.89 19.34
C ASP A 2 -0.60 18.40 19.74
N PRO A 3 -1.05 17.96 20.94
CA PRO A 3 -0.73 16.64 21.48
C PRO A 3 -1.71 15.52 21.08
N THR A 4 -2.71 15.73 20.21
CA THR A 4 -3.88 14.82 20.19
C THR A 4 -4.04 13.82 19.04
N HIS A 5 -3.18 13.74 18.02
CA HIS A 5 -3.36 12.74 16.96
C HIS A 5 -2.04 12.18 16.42
N SER A 6 -1.41 11.26 17.15
CA SER A 6 -0.37 10.39 16.59
C SER A 6 -1.00 9.38 15.64
N PHE A 7 -1.06 9.69 14.35
CA PHE A 7 -1.34 8.68 13.32
C PHE A 7 -0.16 7.71 13.26
N ASN A 8 -0.36 6.49 13.76
CA ASN A 8 0.64 5.44 13.65
C ASN A 8 0.49 4.77 12.29
N VAL A 9 1.34 5.16 11.33
CA VAL A 9 1.41 4.53 10.02
C VAL A 9 2.27 3.27 10.14
N LYS A 10 1.69 2.10 9.83
CA LYS A 10 2.46 0.85 9.71
C LYS A 10 2.69 0.55 8.25
N VAL A 11 3.97 0.51 7.89
CA VAL A 11 4.44 0.24 6.54
C VAL A 11 4.57 -1.26 6.35
N VAL A 12 3.93 -1.80 5.30
CA VAL A 12 3.99 -3.22 4.96
C VAL A 12 4.86 -3.37 3.70
N GLY A 13 6.09 -3.85 3.92
CA GLY A 13 7.10 -3.99 2.87
C GLY A 13 7.79 -2.66 2.55
N ASN A 14 9.10 -2.69 2.36
CA ASN A 14 9.81 -1.59 1.72
C ASN A 14 9.83 -1.90 0.22
N GLU A 15 8.93 -1.27 -0.54
CA GLU A 15 8.94 -1.28 -2.01
C GLU A 15 8.78 -2.69 -2.64
N PRO A 16 7.66 -3.40 -2.40
CA PRO A 16 7.49 -4.78 -2.86
C PRO A 16 7.39 -4.94 -4.38
N PHE A 17 7.30 -3.82 -5.11
CA PHE A 17 7.17 -3.77 -6.56
C PHE A 17 8.48 -3.45 -7.28
N LEU A 18 9.61 -3.39 -6.58
CA LEU A 18 10.92 -3.21 -7.19
C LEU A 18 11.18 -4.26 -8.29
N THR A 19 11.65 -3.79 -9.44
CA THR A 19 12.02 -4.66 -10.57
C THR A 19 13.10 -5.67 -10.19
N SER A 20 14.02 -5.29 -9.28
CA SER A 20 15.10 -6.14 -8.76
C SER A 20 14.62 -7.35 -7.95
N TYR A 21 13.37 -7.35 -7.47
CA TYR A 21 12.77 -8.50 -6.80
C TYR A 21 12.08 -9.46 -7.77
N GLU A 22 12.08 -9.16 -9.07
CA GLU A 22 11.53 -10.04 -10.12
C GLU A 22 10.11 -10.55 -9.80
N GLY A 23 9.30 -9.70 -9.16
CA GLY A 23 7.92 -10.02 -8.80
C GLY A 23 7.74 -10.97 -7.61
N GLN A 24 8.82 -11.38 -6.92
CA GLN A 24 8.79 -12.35 -5.81
C GLN A 24 7.78 -11.99 -4.72
N TYR A 25 7.57 -10.70 -4.44
CA TYR A 25 6.72 -10.24 -3.35
C TYR A 25 5.30 -9.83 -3.76
N VAL A 26 5.02 -9.69 -5.06
CA VAL A 26 3.79 -9.11 -5.60
C VAL A 26 2.54 -9.81 -5.06
N ASN A 27 2.53 -11.15 -5.10
CA ASN A 27 1.38 -11.95 -4.70
C ASN A 27 1.15 -12.03 -3.18
N TYR A 28 2.10 -11.55 -2.36
CA TYR A 28 1.98 -11.56 -0.91
C TYR A 28 1.45 -10.25 -0.34
N VAL A 29 1.47 -9.15 -1.11
CA VAL A 29 1.12 -7.81 -0.62
C VAL A 29 -0.33 -7.75 -0.12
N VAL A 30 -1.30 -8.07 -0.99
CA VAL A 30 -2.73 -7.97 -0.65
C VAL A 30 -3.13 -8.94 0.47
N PRO A 31 -2.75 -10.24 0.45
CA PRO A 31 -3.03 -11.14 1.57
C PRO A 31 -2.46 -10.65 2.91
N THR A 32 -1.24 -10.08 2.90
CA THR A 32 -0.61 -9.55 4.12
C THR A 32 -1.38 -8.35 4.67
N LEU A 33 -1.82 -7.43 3.80
CA LEU A 33 -2.62 -6.27 4.19
C LEU A 33 -3.96 -6.68 4.81
N LEU A 34 -4.66 -7.65 4.23
CA LEU A 34 -5.91 -8.17 4.76
C LEU A 34 -5.71 -8.79 6.15
N ASN A 35 -4.68 -9.62 6.32
CA ASN A 35 -4.38 -10.26 7.60
C ASN A 35 -4.05 -9.22 8.67
N LEU A 36 -3.21 -8.23 8.36
CA LEU A 36 -2.87 -7.16 9.30
C LEU A 36 -4.08 -6.30 9.65
N GLN A 37 -4.95 -5.98 8.68
CA GLN A 37 -6.16 -5.22 8.93
C GLN A 37 -7.11 -5.97 9.88
N GLN A 38 -7.25 -7.29 9.69
CA GLN A 38 -8.03 -8.13 10.61
C GLN A 38 -7.41 -8.17 12.00
N SER A 39 -6.09 -8.26 12.14
CA SER A 39 -5.40 -8.20 13.44
C SER A 39 -5.60 -6.85 14.12
N LEU A 40 -5.52 -5.75 13.39
CA LEU A 40 -5.79 -4.40 13.93
C LEU A 40 -7.26 -4.25 14.34
N ALA A 41 -8.20 -4.79 13.57
CA ALA A 41 -9.61 -4.79 13.93
C ALA A 41 -9.87 -5.58 15.23
N LYS A 42 -9.27 -6.77 15.38
CA LYS A 42 -9.35 -7.59 16.60
C LYS A 42 -8.74 -6.90 17.82
N ALA A 43 -7.71 -6.08 17.61
CA ALA A 43 -7.08 -5.29 18.66
C ALA A 43 -7.79 -3.95 18.94
N ASN A 44 -8.90 -3.63 18.24
CA ASN A 44 -9.58 -2.34 18.28
C ASN A 44 -8.68 -1.14 17.89
N LEU A 45 -7.71 -1.38 16.99
CA LEU A 45 -6.73 -0.40 16.52
C LEU A 45 -6.95 0.05 15.06
N ALA A 46 -7.91 -0.54 14.34
CA ALA A 46 -8.14 -0.25 12.91
C ALA A 46 -8.51 1.22 12.60
N GLY A 47 -8.99 1.97 13.59
CA GLY A 47 -9.25 3.41 13.47
C GLY A 47 -8.01 4.29 13.65
N SER A 48 -7.05 3.85 14.48
CA SER A 48 -5.89 4.64 14.90
C SER A 48 -4.60 4.27 14.16
N VAL A 49 -4.55 3.07 13.58
CA VAL A 49 -3.42 2.57 12.81
C VAL A 49 -3.85 2.42 11.35
N LYS A 50 -3.08 3.04 10.44
CA LYS A 50 -3.30 2.93 9.00
C LYS A 50 -2.19 2.11 8.37
N LEU A 51 -2.58 1.21 7.48
CA LEU A 51 -1.67 0.37 6.71
C LEU A 51 -1.38 1.05 5.38
N VAL A 52 -0.11 1.12 5.01
CA VAL A 52 0.33 1.66 3.73
C VAL A 52 1.37 0.73 3.11
N VAL A 53 1.46 0.77 1.78
CA VAL A 53 2.51 0.09 1.00
C VAL A 53 3.25 1.18 0.22
N PRO A 54 4.54 1.42 0.50
CA PRO A 54 5.34 2.36 -0.25
C PRO A 54 5.53 1.83 -1.67
N CYS A 55 5.11 2.61 -2.65
CA CYS A 55 5.29 2.30 -4.06
C CYS A 55 6.41 3.20 -4.63
N ASN A 56 7.50 2.60 -5.08
CA ASN A 56 8.60 3.33 -5.70
C ASN A 56 8.26 3.75 -7.15
N ALA A 57 9.08 4.64 -7.74
CA ALA A 57 8.88 5.13 -9.11
C ALA A 57 8.84 3.99 -10.16
N ASP A 58 9.52 2.87 -9.90
CA ASP A 58 9.51 1.73 -10.81
C ASP A 58 8.17 1.01 -10.86
N ALA A 59 7.18 1.35 -10.02
CA ALA A 59 5.82 0.86 -10.19
C ALA A 59 5.11 1.53 -11.40
N TYR A 60 5.67 2.62 -11.93
CA TYR A 60 5.07 3.43 -12.98
C TYR A 60 5.82 3.33 -14.31
N GLU A 61 5.07 3.48 -15.40
CA GLU A 61 5.60 3.57 -16.75
C GLU A 61 4.94 4.75 -17.48
N ALA A 62 5.55 5.94 -17.37
CA ALA A 62 5.09 7.13 -18.09
C ALA A 62 6.22 8.17 -18.26
N ASN A 63 6.18 8.89 -19.38
CA ASN A 63 7.13 9.97 -19.66
C ASN A 63 6.70 11.33 -19.07
N LEU A 64 5.42 11.50 -18.74
CA LEU A 64 4.85 12.73 -18.19
C LEU A 64 4.04 12.41 -16.93
N PRO A 65 4.09 13.25 -15.88
CA PRO A 65 3.30 13.02 -14.66
C PRO A 65 1.79 12.89 -14.91
N SER A 66 1.23 13.64 -15.86
CA SER A 66 -0.20 13.58 -16.23
C SER A 66 -0.60 12.31 -16.98
N GLN A 67 0.38 11.55 -17.47
CA GLN A 67 0.19 10.27 -18.16
C GLN A 67 0.59 9.08 -17.26
N GLY A 68 0.81 9.32 -15.96
CA GLY A 68 1.20 8.30 -15.01
C GLY A 68 0.30 7.07 -15.10
N ALA A 69 0.89 5.92 -15.43
CA ALA A 69 0.25 4.62 -15.44
C ALA A 69 1.12 3.64 -14.67
N PHE A 70 0.51 2.65 -14.02
CA PHE A 70 1.25 1.54 -13.47
C PHE A 70 1.82 0.67 -14.60
N ARG A 71 2.92 -0.03 -14.34
CA ARG A 71 3.41 -1.06 -15.26
C ARG A 71 2.29 -2.07 -15.56
N PRO A 72 2.12 -2.51 -16.82
CA PRO A 72 1.01 -3.38 -17.20
C PRO A 72 0.85 -4.61 -16.31
N GLU A 73 1.95 -5.27 -15.95
CA GLU A 73 1.97 -6.46 -15.09
C GLU A 73 1.57 -6.19 -13.62
N LEU A 74 1.59 -4.94 -13.18
CA LEU A 74 1.19 -4.52 -11.84
C LEU A 74 -0.26 -4.00 -11.79
N THR A 75 -0.93 -3.80 -12.93
CA THR A 75 -2.25 -3.16 -12.99
C THR A 75 -3.27 -3.81 -12.06
N ASP A 76 -3.36 -5.13 -12.07
CA ASP A 76 -4.34 -5.88 -11.27
C ASP A 76 -4.07 -5.77 -9.77
N ILE A 77 -2.81 -5.95 -9.35
CA ILE A 77 -2.43 -5.88 -7.94
C ILE A 77 -2.54 -4.45 -7.41
N MET A 78 -2.21 -3.44 -8.22
CA MET A 78 -2.31 -2.03 -7.85
C MET A 78 -3.78 -1.59 -7.74
N THR A 79 -4.65 -2.10 -8.61
CA THR A 79 -6.10 -1.86 -8.51
C THR A 79 -6.65 -2.41 -7.19
N GLN A 80 -6.26 -3.64 -6.82
CA GLN A 80 -6.64 -4.24 -5.54
C GLN A 80 -6.09 -3.47 -4.34
N LEU A 81 -4.83 -3.05 -4.41
CA LEU A 81 -4.18 -2.26 -3.37
C LEU A 81 -4.88 -0.91 -3.16
N VAL A 82 -5.12 -0.15 -4.24
CA VAL A 82 -5.80 1.15 -4.16
C VAL A 82 -7.22 0.98 -3.63
N SER A 83 -7.94 -0.06 -4.05
CA SER A 83 -9.26 -0.39 -3.51
C SER A 83 -9.20 -0.65 -2.00
N PHE A 84 -8.25 -1.47 -1.54
CA PHE A 84 -8.02 -1.73 -0.12
C PHE A 84 -7.72 -0.44 0.67
N LEU A 85 -6.80 0.38 0.18
CA LEU A 85 -6.41 1.62 0.86
C LEU A 85 -7.60 2.58 0.98
N ASN A 86 -8.37 2.75 -0.11
CA ASN A 86 -9.57 3.59 -0.13
C ASN A 86 -10.63 3.12 0.88
N THR A 87 -10.94 1.82 0.90
CA THR A 87 -11.91 1.25 1.86
C THR A 87 -11.48 1.44 3.33
N ASN A 88 -10.18 1.48 3.60
CA ASN A 88 -9.65 1.64 4.95
C ASN A 88 -9.26 3.08 5.30
N GLY A 89 -9.52 4.05 4.42
CA GLY A 89 -9.15 5.46 4.60
C GLY A 89 -7.64 5.63 4.80
N SER A 90 -6.84 4.83 4.10
CA SER A 90 -5.38 4.88 4.12
C SER A 90 -4.87 5.60 2.86
N PRO A 91 -3.81 6.41 2.97
CA PRO A 91 -3.24 7.09 1.81
C PRO A 91 -2.51 6.10 0.91
N PHE A 92 -2.48 6.42 -0.39
CA PHE A 92 -1.54 5.82 -1.33
C PHE A 92 -0.25 6.66 -1.34
N VAL A 93 0.90 6.00 -1.18
CA VAL A 93 2.21 6.63 -0.95
C VAL A 93 3.30 6.06 -1.83
#